data_AF-A0A1Q3JHF9-F1
#
_entry.id   AF-A0A1Q3JHF9-F1
#
_cell.length_a   1.000
_cell.length_b   1.000
_cell.length_c   1.000
_cell.angle_alpha   90.00
_cell.angle_beta   90.00
_cell.angle_gamma   90.00
#
_symmetry.space_group_name_H-M   'P 1'
#
loop_
_entity.id
_entity.type
_entity.pdbx_description
1 polymer ?
#
loop_
_entity_poly.entity_id
_entity_poly.type
_entity_poly.pdbx_seq_one_letter_code
_entity_poly.pdbx_strand_id
1 'polypeptide(L)' 'MERAFDLAASGEYVTTGAIAKALKAEGYSGVEPLLAQDAVRRRLRRIIVDAREQLVGIVIEDASVDVVAVADAAQASGRA' A
#
# COMPACT_ATOMS: atom_id res chain seq x y z
N MET A 1 -19.57 7.47 -4.45
CA MET A 1 -18.20 7.91 -4.83
C MET A 1 -17.19 7.57 -3.75
N GLU A 2 -17.51 7.78 -2.46
CA GLU A 2 -16.63 7.50 -1.32
C GLU A 2 -16.05 6.08 -1.32
N ARG A 3 -16.87 5.05 -1.59
CA ARG A 3 -16.39 3.66 -1.72
C ARG A 3 -15.35 3.40 -2.80
N ALA A 4 -15.38 4.12 -3.92
CA ALA A 4 -14.37 3.94 -4.96
C ALA A 4 -12.98 4.38 -4.47
N PHE A 5 -12.92 5.42 -3.64
CA PHE A 5 -11.68 5.91 -3.07
C PHE A 5 -11.18 5.01 -1.94
N ASP A 6 -12.10 4.46 -1.15
CA ASP A 6 -11.80 3.48 -0.10
C ASP A 6 -11.16 2.20 -0.69
N LEU A 7 -11.76 1.66 -1.76
CA LEU A 7 -11.21 0.52 -2.50
C LEU A 7 -9.85 0.85 -3.14
N ALA A 8 -9.64 2.07 -3.64
CA ALA A 8 -8.33 2.50 -4.13
C ALA A 8 -7.28 2.59 -3.02
N ALA A 9 -7.66 3.11 -1.85
CA ALA A 9 -6.77 3.30 -0.70
C ALA A 9 -6.41 1.98 0.00
N SER A 10 -7.26 0.96 -0.12
CA SER A 10 -6.98 -0.38 0.42
C SER A 10 -5.73 -1.04 -0.18
N GLY A 11 -5.30 -0.61 -1.37
CA GLY A 11 -4.22 -1.25 -2.12
C GLY A 11 -4.57 -2.62 -2.74
N GLU A 12 -5.78 -3.14 -2.50
CA GLU A 12 -6.27 -4.43 -3.04
C GLU A 12 -6.47 -4.36 -4.57
N TYR A 13 -6.83 -3.18 -5.10
CA TYR A 13 -7.12 -2.97 -6.52
C TYR A 13 -6.05 -2.14 -7.22
N VAL A 14 -5.42 -2.72 -8.24
CA VAL A 14 -4.32 -2.09 -8.99
C VAL A 14 -4.77 -1.22 -10.17
N THR A 15 -6.06 -1.23 -10.53
CA THR A 15 -6.60 -0.43 -11.64
C THR A 15 -7.99 0.13 -11.33
N THR A 16 -8.31 1.27 -11.94
CA THR A 16 -9.65 1.88 -11.85
C THR A 16 -10.75 0.98 -12.42
N GLY A 17 -10.43 0.14 -13.40
CA GLY A 17 -11.38 -0.84 -13.97
C GLY A 17 -11.72 -1.96 -12.98
N ALA A 18 -10.76 -2.43 -12.20
CA ALA A 18 -11.01 -3.42 -11.16
C ALA A 18 -11.92 -2.86 -10.05
N ILE A 19 -11.71 -1.60 -9.66
CA ILE A 19 -12.58 -0.88 -8.72
C ILE A 19 -14.00 -0.74 -9.28
N ALA A 20 -14.14 -0.36 -10.55
CA ALA A 20 -15.45 -0.25 -11.20
C ALA A 20 -16.20 -1.60 -11.21
N LYS A 21 -15.49 -2.70 -11.45
CA LYS A 21 -16.06 -4.06 -11.42
C LYS A 21 -16.49 -4.47 -10.02
N ALA A 22 -15.70 -4.17 -8.99
CA ALA A 22 -16.03 -4.45 -7.60
C ALA A 22 -17.31 -3.69 -7.18
N LEU A 23 -17.36 -2.39 -7.44
CA LEU A 23 -18.53 -1.56 -7.14
C LEU A 23 -19.79 -2.05 -7.88
N LYS A 24 -19.65 -2.49 -9.13
CA LYS A 24 -20.77 -3.05 -9.89
C LYS A 24 -21.28 -4.35 -9.26
N ALA A 25 -20.39 -5.21 -8.75
CA ALA A 25 -20.75 -6.44 -8.05
C ALA A 25 -21.45 -6.17 -6.71
N GLU A 26 -21.10 -5.07 -6.03
CA GLU A 26 -21.78 -4.58 -4.83
C GLU A 26 -23.16 -3.94 -5.11
N GLY A 27 -23.55 -3.80 -6.38
CA GLY A 27 -24.84 -3.24 -6.78
C GLY A 27 -24.81 -1.73 -7.08
N TYR A 28 -23.65 -1.09 -7.09
CA TYR A 28 -23.54 0.30 -7.51
C TYR A 28 -23.72 0.41 -9.04
N SER A 29 -24.83 1.03 -9.46
CA SER A 29 -25.12 1.29 -10.87
C SER A 29 -24.56 2.64 -11.33
N GLY A 30 -24.11 2.72 -12.58
CA GLY A 30 -23.60 3.98 -13.17
C GLY A 30 -22.19 4.40 -12.71
N VAL A 31 -21.45 3.51 -12.05
CA VAL A 31 -20.08 3.81 -11.58
C VAL A 31 -19.06 3.91 -12.70
N GLU A 32 -19.22 3.12 -13.77
CA GLU A 32 -18.31 3.13 -14.92
C GLU A 32 -18.12 4.52 -15.55
N PRO A 33 -19.20 5.26 -15.92
CA PRO A 33 -19.04 6.61 -16.49
C PRO A 33 -18.53 7.64 -15.46
N LEU A 34 -18.87 7.47 -14.17
CA LEU A 34 -18.35 8.35 -13.10
C LEU A 34 -16.85 8.18 -12.89
N LEU A 35 -16.35 6.94 -12.94
CA LEU A 35 -14.93 6.62 -12.78
C LEU A 35 -14.13 6.89 -14.07
N ALA A 36 -14.80 6.94 -15.22
CA ALA A 36 -14.21 7.32 -16.50
C ALA A 36 -13.89 8.82 -16.61
N GLN A 37 -14.45 9.66 -15.72
CA GLN A 37 -14.13 11.10 -15.72
C GLN A 37 -12.65 11.33 -15.43
N ASP A 38 -12.00 12.16 -16.25
CA ASP A 38 -10.56 12.41 -16.19
C ASP A 38 -10.05 12.79 -14.80
N ALA A 39 -10.76 13.70 -14.12
CA ALA A 39 -10.41 14.15 -12.78
C ALA A 39 -10.47 13.01 -11.74
N VAL A 40 -11.51 12.18 -11.82
CA VAL A 40 -11.72 11.03 -10.92
C VAL A 40 -10.68 9.96 -11.19
N ARG A 41 -10.44 9.65 -12.47
CA ARG A 41 -9.45 8.66 -12.91
C ARG A 41 -8.04 9.03 -12.47
N ARG A 42 -7.62 10.29 -12.64
CA ARG A 42 -6.30 10.77 -12.17
C ARG A 42 -6.18 10.68 -10.66
N ARG A 43 -7.23 11.05 -9.93
CA ARG A 43 -7.25 10.99 -8.45
C ARG A 43 -7.16 9.55 -7.95
N LEU A 44 -7.95 8.63 -8.49
CA LEU A 44 -7.88 7.21 -8.15
C LEU A 44 -6.53 6.62 -8.47
N ARG A 45 -5.95 6.94 -9.64
CA ARG A 45 -4.62 6.44 -10.01
C ARG A 45 -3.55 6.88 -9.00
N ARG A 46 -3.61 8.13 -8.53
CA ARG A 46 -2.69 8.62 -7.49
C ARG A 46 -2.86 7.83 -6.19
N ILE A 47 -4.08 7.63 -5.73
CA ILE A 47 -4.37 6.88 -4.49
C ILE A 47 -3.89 5.43 -4.60
N ILE A 48 -4.15 4.75 -5.73
CA ILE A 48 -3.70 3.37 -5.96
C ILE A 48 -2.17 3.28 -5.90
N VAL A 49 -1.47 4.25 -6.50
CA VAL A 49 0.00 4.27 -6.47
C VAL A 49 0.50 4.51 -5.06
N ASP A 50 -0.05 5.52 -4.38
CA ASP A 50 0.33 5.90 -3.01
C ASP A 50 0.09 4.76 -2.01
N ALA A 51 -1.07 4.10 -2.07
CA ALA A 51 -1.39 2.94 -1.24
C ALA A 51 -0.39 1.79 -1.45
N ARG A 52 0.06 1.57 -2.70
CA ARG A 52 1.08 0.55 -2.99
C ARG A 52 2.46 0.95 -2.50
N GLU A 53 2.83 2.22 -2.62
CA GLU A 53 4.09 2.73 -2.08
C GLU A 53 4.11 2.62 -0.55
N GLN A 54 3.00 2.89 0.14
CA GLN A 54 2.89 2.68 1.58
C GLN A 54 2.99 1.20 1.95
N LEU A 55 2.27 0.31 1.25
CA LEU A 55 2.37 -1.14 1.51
C LEU A 55 3.78 -1.68 1.27
N VAL A 56 4.48 -1.22 0.23
CA VAL A 56 5.87 -1.60 -0.04
C VAL A 56 6.84 -0.96 0.95
N GLY A 57 6.63 0.31 1.32
CA GLY A 57 7.44 1.04 2.29
C GLY A 57 7.36 0.43 3.69
N ILE A 58 6.16 -0.01 4.11
CA ILE A 58 5.95 -0.76 5.36
C ILE A 58 6.76 -2.06 5.36
N VAL A 59 6.83 -2.77 4.23
CA VAL A 59 7.62 -4.02 4.14
C VAL A 59 9.12 -3.76 4.26
N ILE A 60 9.61 -2.56 3.93
CA ILE A 60 11.02 -2.21 4.13
C ILE A 60 11.28 -1.68 5.55
N GLU A 61 10.35 -0.93 6.15
CA GLU A 61 10.48 -0.49 7.55
C GLU A 61 10.40 -1.67 8.54
N ASP A 62 9.54 -2.66 8.27
CA ASP A 62 9.41 -3.89 9.09
C ASP A 62 10.64 -4.82 8.98
N ALA A 63 11.48 -4.66 7.95
CA ALA A 63 12.76 -5.38 7.83
C ALA A 63 13.87 -4.80 8.74
N SER A 64 13.55 -3.82 9.60
CA SER A 64 14.45 -3.27 10.62
C SER A 64 14.28 -3.96 11.98
N VAL A 65 14.08 -5.29 12.01
CA VAL A 65 14.11 -6.07 13.26
C VAL A 65 15.53 -6.58 13.50
N ASP A 66 16.20 -5.88 14.42
CA ASP A 66 17.15 -6.41 15.42
C ASP A 66 18.16 -7.47 14.93
N VAL A 67 19.27 -7.02 14.35
CA VAL A 67 20.52 -7.81 14.40
C VAL A 67 21.16 -7.55 15.76
N VAL A 68 20.79 -8.41 16.72
CA VAL A 68 21.34 -8.48 18.07
C VAL A 68 22.85 -8.33 18.04
N ALA A 69 23.33 -7.31 18.75
CA ALA A 69 24.71 -7.16 19.15
C ALA A 69 25.17 -8.39 19.95
N VAL A 70 26.02 -9.23 19.35
CA VAL A 70 26.92 -10.13 20.09
C VAL A 70 28.32 -9.96 19.52
N ALA A 71 28.90 -8.77 19.72
CA ALA A 71 30.35 -8.59 19.63
C ALA A 71 30.93 -8.83 21.04
N ASP A 72 31.12 -10.12 21.31
CA ASP A 72 32.31 -10.66 21.97
C ASP A 72 32.88 -9.87 23.17
N ALA A 73 32.40 -10.23 24.37
CA ALA A 73 33.08 -9.95 25.61
C ALA A 73 34.29 -10.90 25.78
N ALA A 74 35.39 -10.66 25.05
CA ALA A 74 36.63 -11.40 25.28
C ALA A 74 37.89 -10.53 25.09
N GLN A 75 37.99 -9.41 25.81
CA GLN A 75 39.30 -8.77 26.01
C GLN A 75 39.43 -8.19 27.42
N ALA A 76 39.26 -9.06 28.42
CA ALA A 76 39.63 -8.79 29.81
C ALA A 76 40.28 -10.03 30.45
N SER A 77 41.39 -10.49 29.89
CA SER A 77 42.37 -11.27 30.66
C SER A 77 43.70 -11.44 29.95
N GLY A 78 44.71 -10.78 30.51
CA GLY A 78 46.05 -11.36 30.62
C GLY A 78 46.98 -11.25 29.42
N ARG A 79 47.91 -10.31 29.48
CA ARG A 79 49.31 -10.70 29.73
C ARG A 79 50.12 -9.53 30.27
N ALA A 80 50.64 -9.76 31.47
CA ALA A 80 51.83 -9.14 32.00
C ALA A 80 53.07 -9.51 31.16
#